data_AF-A0A0D0CAX0-F1
#
_entry.id   AF-A0A0D0CAX0-F1
#
_cell.length_a   1.000
_cell.length_b   1.000
_cell.length_c   1.000
_cell.angle_alpha   90.00
_cell.angle_beta   90.00
_cell.angle_gamma   90.00
#
_symmetry.space_group_name_H-M   'P 1'
#
loop_
_entity.id
_entity.type
_entity.pdbx_description
1 polymer ?
#
loop_
_entity_poly.entity_id
_entity_poly.type
_entity_poly.pdbx_seq_one_letter_code
_entity_poly.pdbx_strand_id
1 'polypeptide(L)' 'ILTRDLLYVLELIHAIPDDDFGSVEDILGHLMMIFCGAGSNNYCAEILHFIFNLKRVWTPEFA' A
#
# COMPACT_ATOMS: atom_id res chain seq x y z
N ILE A 1 7.92 -11.03 13.09
CA ILE A 1 7.56 -9.65 12.69
C ILE A 1 8.35 -9.24 11.45
N LEU A 2 9.69 -9.34 11.41
CA LEU A 2 10.50 -8.92 10.26
C LEU A 2 10.19 -9.55 8.87
N THR A 3 10.02 -10.87 8.76
CA THR A 3 9.90 -11.51 7.42
C THR A 3 8.63 -11.13 6.68
N ARG A 4 7.50 -11.02 7.40
CA ARG A 4 6.21 -10.64 6.80
C ARG A 4 6.27 -9.21 6.26
N ASP A 5 6.83 -8.29 7.03
CA ASP A 5 6.89 -6.88 6.65
C ASP A 5 7.83 -6.68 5.44
N LEU A 6 8.90 -7.47 5.34
CA LEU A 6 9.76 -7.53 4.14
C LEU A 6 9.03 -8.06 2.90
N LEU A 7 8.17 -9.07 3.06
CA LEU A 7 7.38 -9.61 1.94
C LEU A 7 6.40 -8.58 1.38
N TYR A 8 5.77 -7.77 2.23
CA TYR A 8 4.93 -6.66 1.77
C TYR A 8 5.71 -5.61 0.97
N VAL A 9 6.93 -5.28 1.39
CA VAL A 9 7.79 -4.35 0.65
C VAL A 9 8.24 -4.95 -0.69
N LEU A 10 8.60 -6.24 -0.70
CA LEU A 10 9.02 -6.95 -1.91
C LEU A 10 7.88 -7.00 -2.95
N GLU A 11 6.67 -7.31 -2.49
CA GLU A 11 5.49 -7.35 -3.35
C GLU A 11 5.19 -5.97 -3.93
N LEU A 12 5.30 -4.90 -3.13
CA LEU A 12 5.12 -3.53 -3.61
C LEU A 12 6.16 -3.15 -4.69
N ILE A 13 7.41 -3.61 -4.54
CA ILE A 13 8.48 -3.37 -5.52
C ILE A 13 8.19 -4.05 -6.86
N HIS A 14 7.49 -5.20 -6.86
CA HIS A 14 7.12 -5.91 -8.09
C HIS A 14 5.80 -5.42 -8.68
N ALA A 15 4.78 -5.16 -7.86
CA ALA A 15 3.45 -4.78 -8.33
C ALA A 15 3.41 -3.39 -8.98
N ILE A 16 4.21 -2.43 -8.50
CA ILE A 16 4.29 -1.08 -9.08
C ILE A 16 4.74 -1.08 -10.55
N PRO A 17 5.89 -1.69 -10.94
CA PRO A 17 6.32 -1.72 -12.34
C PRO A 17 5.44 -2.59 -13.24
N ASP A 18 4.76 -3.60 -12.68
CA ASP A 18 3.86 -4.48 -13.42
C ASP A 18 2.45 -3.88 -13.64
N ASP A 19 2.22 -2.64 -13.18
CA ASP A 19 0.92 -1.95 -13.24
C ASP A 19 -0.20 -2.73 -12.51
N ASP A 20 0.18 -3.65 -11.60
CA ASP A 20 -0.75 -4.45 -10.80
C ASP A 20 -1.21 -3.66 -9.58
N PHE A 21 -2.05 -2.67 -9.84
CA PHE A 21 -2.59 -1.80 -8.80
C PHE A 21 -3.55 -2.52 -7.85
N GLY A 22 -4.13 -3.65 -8.25
CA GLY A 22 -4.92 -4.51 -7.36
C GLY A 22 -4.06 -5.02 -6.21
N SER A 23 -2.90 -5.59 -6.54
CA SER A 23 -1.92 -6.04 -5.54
C SER A 23 -1.37 -4.88 -4.71
N VAL A 24 -1.16 -3.69 -5.31
CA VAL A 24 -0.74 -2.49 -4.57
C VAL A 24 -1.78 -2.05 -3.53
N GLU A 25 -3.07 -2.01 -3.89
CA GLU A 25 -4.16 -1.63 -2.96
C GLU A 25 -4.23 -2.59 -1.76
N ASP A 26 -4.13 -3.91 -2.02
CA ASP A 26 -4.15 -4.95 -0.98
C ASP A 26 -3.00 -4.80 0.03
N ILE A 27 -1.79 -4.42 -0.44
CA ILE A 27 -0.60 -4.28 0.42
C ILE A 27 -0.62 -2.99 1.24
N LEU A 28 -1.08 -1.88 0.66
CA LEU A 28 -1.07 -0.58 1.33
C LEU A 28 -1.90 -0.61 2.62
N GLY A 29 -3.00 -1.36 2.65
CA GLY A 29 -3.80 -1.57 3.87
C GLY A 29 -3.01 -2.29 4.98
N HIS A 30 -2.22 -3.29 4.62
CA HIS A 30 -1.34 -3.99 5.57
C HIS A 30 -0.21 -3.09 6.09
N LEU A 31 0.41 -2.29 5.22
CA LEU A 31 1.44 -1.32 5.60
C LEU A 31 0.89 -0.26 6.55
N MET A 32 -0.29 0.29 6.26
CA MET A 32 -0.98 1.22 7.16
C MET A 32 -1.15 0.62 8.56
N MET A 33 -1.64 -0.61 8.66
CA MET A 33 -1.83 -1.29 9.95
C MET A 33 -0.52 -1.49 10.72
N ILE A 34 0.58 -1.78 10.02
CA ILE A 34 1.93 -1.90 10.62
C ILE A 34 2.38 -0.56 11.19
N PHE A 35 2.28 0.53 10.43
CA PHE A 35 2.67 1.86 10.91
C PHE A 35 1.82 2.31 12.11
N CYS A 36 0.53 1.95 12.13
CA CYS A 36 -0.38 2.33 13.21
C CYS A 36 -0.05 1.54 14.49
N GLY A 37 0.24 0.25 14.37
CA GLY A 37 0.71 -0.58 15.48
C GLY A 37 2.07 -0.14 16.03
N ALA A 38 2.92 0.47 15.21
CA ALA A 38 4.23 0.99 15.60
C ALA A 38 4.20 2.41 16.20
N GLY A 39 3.01 3.03 16.35
CA GLY A 39 2.86 4.41 16.81
C GLY A 39 3.28 5.47 15.79
N SER A 40 3.50 5.06 14.54
CA SER A 40 3.91 5.89 13.41
C SER A 40 2.70 6.50 12.70
N ASN A 41 1.87 7.21 13.46
CA ASN A 41 0.55 7.67 13.02
C ASN A 41 0.59 8.67 11.85
N ASN A 42 1.68 9.42 11.68
CA ASN A 42 1.85 10.34 10.55
C ASN A 42 1.85 9.58 9.22
N TYR A 43 2.59 8.48 9.15
CA TYR A 43 2.65 7.63 7.95
C TYR A 43 1.33 6.87 7.71
N CYS A 44 0.60 6.52 8.77
CA CYS A 44 -0.76 5.99 8.60
C CYS A 44 -1.69 6.97 7.89
N ALA A 45 -1.69 8.24 8.30
CA ALA A 45 -2.55 9.25 7.71
C ALA A 45 -2.21 9.49 6.23
N GLU A 46 -0.91 9.52 5.90
CA GLU A 46 -0.43 9.65 4.52
C GLU A 46 -0.83 8.44 3.65
N ILE A 47 -0.64 7.21 4.15
CA ILE A 47 -1.02 5.99 3.43
C ILE A 47 -2.53 5.91 3.25
N LEU A 48 -3.33 6.27 4.27
CA LEU A 48 -4.78 6.32 4.17
C LEU A 48 -5.22 7.34 3.12
N HIS A 49 -4.63 8.54 3.13
CA HIS A 49 -4.87 9.54 2.10
C HIS A 49 -4.50 9.04 0.70
N PHE A 50 -3.39 8.31 0.57
CA PHE A 50 -2.96 7.73 -0.69
C PHE A 50 -3.95 6.69 -1.21
N ILE A 51 -4.38 5.73 -0.36
CA ILE A 51 -5.38 4.70 -0.71
C ILE A 51 -6.70 5.35 -1.17
N PHE A 52 -7.21 6.34 -0.44
CA PHE A 52 -8.46 7.02 -0.81
C PHE A 52 -8.38 7.77 -2.13
N ASN A 53 -7.19 8.23 -2.51
CA ASN A 53 -6.97 8.94 -3.77
C ASN A 53 -6.44 8.04 -4.88
N LEU A 54 -6.16 6.76 -4.61
CA LEU A 54 -5.67 5.81 -5.60
C LEU A 54 -6.63 5.76 -6.80
N LYS A 55 -7.95 5.69 -6.55
CA LYS A 55 -9.01 5.70 -7.58
C LYS A 55 -9.16 7.01 -8.37
N ARG A 56 -8.53 8.10 -7.93
CA ARG A 56 -8.46 9.36 -8.72
C ARG A 56 -7.31 9.35 -9.72
N VAL A 57 -6.25 8.59 -9.42
CA VAL A 57 -5.09 8.42 -10.28
C VAL A 57 -5.26 7.18 -11.16
N TRP A 58 -5.96 6.18 -10.64
CA TRP A 58 -6.30 4.91 -11.27
C TRP A 58 -7.71 5.00 -11.86
N THR A 59 -7.78 5.33 -13.15
CA THR A 59 -9.04 5.35 -13.87
C THR A 59 -9.52 3.92 -14.15
N PRO A 60 -10.85 3.67 -14.29
CA PRO A 60 -11.41 2.32 -14.41
C PRO A 60 -10.91 1.50 -15.59
N GLU A 61 -10.19 2.12 -16.53
CA GLU A 61 -9.63 1.45 -17.70
C GLU A 61 -8.44 0.53 -17.37
N PHE A 62 -7.93 0.61 -16.14
CA PHE A 62 -6.77 -0.16 -15.64
C PHE A 62 -7.17 -1.18 -14.55
N ALA A 63 -8.46 -1.42 -14.34
CA ALA A 63 -9.00 -2.38 -13.37
C ALA A 63 -9.58 -3.64 -14.04
#